data_AF-W2EI83-F1
#
_entry.id   AF-W2EI83-F1
#
_cell.length_a   1.000
_cell.length_b   1.000
_cell.length_c   1.000
_cell.angle_alpha   90.00
_cell.angle_beta   90.00
_cell.angle_gamma   90.00
#
_symmetry.space_group_name_H-M   'P 1'
#
loop_
_entity.id
_entity.type
_entity.pdbx_description
1 polymer ?
#
loop_
_entity_poly.entity_id
_entity_poly.type
_entity_poly.pdbx_seq_one_letter_code
_entity_poly.pdbx_strand_id
1 'polypeptide(L)'
;MARALALPDYFGRNWDALTDALRDTTGAGGVALVVRHAEDLLIEEPAEQFATLLAVLGAAAADSGLTVTLCTGPAHESPLRERLSDALP
;
A
#
# COMPACT_ATOMS: atom_id res chain seq x y z
N MET A 1 -1.63 -10.44 -0.05
CA MET A 1 -0.73 -9.49 0.66
C MET A 1 0.72 -9.43 0.14
N ALA A 2 1.64 -10.37 0.45
CA ALA A 2 3.09 -10.18 0.17
C ALA A 2 3.49 -10.13 -1.33
N ARG A 3 2.69 -10.74 -2.21
CA ARG A 3 3.05 -10.89 -3.63
C ARG A 3 2.88 -9.62 -4.47
N ALA A 4 2.00 -8.71 -4.04
CA ALA A 4 1.73 -7.47 -4.76
C ALA A 4 2.79 -6.38 -4.51
N LEU A 5 3.51 -6.44 -3.38
CA LEU A 5 4.52 -5.45 -3.02
C LEU A 5 5.98 -5.91 -3.25
N ALA A 6 6.21 -7.13 -3.77
CA ALA A 6 7.55 -7.68 -3.98
C ALA A 6 8.49 -7.48 -2.76
N LEU A 7 7.93 -7.67 -1.56
CA LEU A 7 8.66 -7.44 -0.31
C LEU A 7 9.66 -8.57 -0.05
N PRO A 8 10.79 -8.29 0.61
CA PRO A 8 11.81 -9.29 0.92
C PRO A 8 11.25 -10.48 1.72
N ASP A 9 11.81 -11.67 1.52
CA ASP A 9 11.33 -12.91 2.16
C ASP A 9 11.44 -12.92 3.70
N TYR A 10 12.18 -11.98 4.30
CA TYR A 10 12.25 -11.78 5.76
C TYR A 10 11.08 -10.96 6.33
N PHE A 11 10.11 -10.57 5.50
CA PHE A 11 8.92 -9.83 5.91
C PHE A 11 8.15 -10.59 6.99
N GLY A 12 8.40 -10.23 8.25
CA GLY A 12 7.59 -10.66 9.38
C GLY A 12 6.16 -10.22 9.10
N ARG A 13 5.20 -11.15 9.12
CA ARG A 13 3.77 -10.99 8.77
C ARG A 13 3.02 -9.98 9.66
N ASN A 14 3.52 -8.76 9.76
CA ASN A 14 3.15 -7.73 10.71
C ASN A 14 3.16 -6.38 9.96
N TRP A 15 2.08 -5.62 10.10
CA TRP A 15 1.95 -4.26 9.58
C TRP A 15 3.04 -3.29 10.10
N ASP A 16 3.54 -3.49 11.32
CA ASP A 16 4.65 -2.69 11.85
C ASP A 16 5.96 -2.98 11.11
N ALA A 17 6.21 -4.23 10.73
CA ALA A 17 7.41 -4.58 9.97
C ALA A 17 7.41 -3.94 8.57
N LEU A 18 6.23 -3.74 7.97
CA LEU A 18 6.08 -2.95 6.75
C LEU A 18 6.40 -1.48 6.98
N THR A 19 5.85 -0.92 8.06
CA THR A 19 6.07 0.48 8.42
C THR A 19 7.56 0.76 8.64
N ASP A 20 8.24 -0.11 9.38
CA ASP A 20 9.67 0.03 9.67
C ASP A 20 10.52 -0.14 8.42
N ALA A 21 10.22 -1.12 7.55
CA ALA A 21 10.92 -1.29 6.28
C ALA A 21 10.74 -0.07 5.35
N LEU A 22 9.52 0.49 5.28
CA LEU A 22 9.26 1.69 4.50
C LEU A 22 10.01 2.90 5.06
N ARG A 23 10.03 3.08 6.39
CA ARG A 23 10.75 4.17 7.06
C ARG A 23 12.26 4.08 6.84
N ASP A 24 12.83 2.88 6.91
CA ASP A 24 14.26 2.66 6.66
C ASP A 24 14.64 3.00 5.21
N THR A 25 13.76 2.64 4.26
CA THR A 25 14.00 2.92 2.83
C THR A 25 13.86 4.41 2.50
N THR A 26 12.92 5.12 3.11
CA THR A 26 12.66 6.56 2.86
C THR A 26 13.69 7.48 3.50
N GLY A 27 14.35 7.03 4.57
CA GLY A 27 15.47 7.76 5.20
C GLY A 27 16.65 8.02 4.26
N ALA A 28 16.78 7.28 3.16
CA ALA A 28 17.84 7.43 2.15
C ALA A 28 17.52 8.47 1.05
N GLY A 29 16.34 9.09 1.09
CA GLY A 29 15.81 10.00 0.05
C GLY A 29 14.45 9.51 -0.43
N GLY A 30 13.54 10.45 -0.76
CA GLY A 30 12.12 10.17 -1.01
C GLY A 30 11.89 8.94 -1.90
N VAL A 31 11.14 7.96 -1.36
CA VAL A 31 10.84 6.70 -2.04
C VAL A 31 9.50 6.79 -2.75
N ALA A 32 9.40 6.18 -3.93
CA ALA A 32 8.14 5.97 -4.62
C ALA A 32 7.77 4.48 -4.56
N LEU A 33 6.62 4.16 -3.95
CA LEU A 33 6.03 2.83 -3.95
C LEU A 33 5.00 2.75 -5.08
N VAL A 34 5.30 1.93 -6.09
CA VAL A 34 4.37 1.68 -7.21
C VAL A 34 3.76 0.29 -7.06
N VAL A 35 2.47 0.24 -6.79
CA VAL A 35 1.70 -1.01 -6.74
C VAL A 35 1.07 -1.23 -8.11
N ARG A 36 1.48 -2.30 -8.80
CA ARG A 36 0.88 -2.71 -10.06
C ARG A 36 -0.24 -3.70 -9.81
N HIS A 37 -1.22 -3.74 -10.71
CA HIS A 37 -2.40 -4.57 -10.58
C HIS A 37 -3.13 -4.33 -9.25
N ALA A 38 -3.32 -3.06 -8.91
CA ALA A 38 -3.95 -2.70 -7.64
C ALA A 38 -5.41 -3.19 -7.54
N GLU A 39 -6.02 -3.58 -8.67
CA GLU A 39 -7.29 -4.32 -8.72
C GLU A 39 -7.25 -5.65 -7.96
N ASP A 40 -6.11 -6.34 -7.93
CA ASP A 40 -5.99 -7.64 -7.26
C ASP A 40 -6.06 -7.49 -5.73
N LEU A 41 -5.66 -6.33 -5.19
CA LEU A 41 -5.89 -5.98 -3.78
C LEU A 41 -7.38 -5.86 -3.46
N LEU A 42 -8.24 -5.62 -4.46
CA LEU A 42 -9.68 -5.48 -4.26
C LEU A 42 -10.44 -6.80 -4.36
N ILE A 43 -9.90 -7.78 -5.09
CA ILE A 43 -10.62 -9.03 -5.42
C ILE A 43 -10.59 -10.02 -4.24
N GLU A 44 -9.47 -10.11 -3.53
CA GLU A 44 -9.29 -11.16 -2.52
C GLU A 44 -9.21 -10.65 -1.07
N GLU A 45 -8.96 -9.35 -0.85
CA GLU A 45 -8.67 -8.83 0.50
C GLU A 45 -9.89 -8.15 1.17
N PRO A 46 -10.18 -8.47 2.45
CA PRO A 46 -11.22 -7.80 3.23
C PRO A 46 -11.04 -6.27 3.30
N ALA A 47 -12.16 -5.54 3.37
CA ALA A 47 -12.15 -4.07 3.43
C ALA A 47 -11.32 -3.51 4.59
N GLU A 48 -11.41 -4.13 5.77
CA GLU A 48 -10.65 -3.72 6.97
C GLU A 48 -9.14 -3.86 6.80
N GLN A 49 -8.68 -4.89 6.08
CA GLN A 49 -7.26 -5.09 5.81
C GLN A 49 -6.74 -4.07 4.80
N PHE A 50 -7.56 -3.74 3.81
CA PHE A 50 -7.25 -2.67 2.84
C PHE A 50 -7.17 -1.29 3.52
N ALA A 51 -8.11 -0.97 4.41
CA ALA A 51 -8.06 0.27 5.20
C ALA A 51 -6.81 0.32 6.09
N THR A 52 -6.45 -0.80 6.74
CA THR A 52 -5.23 -0.91 7.55
C THR A 52 -3.97 -0.68 6.71
N LEU A 53 -3.88 -1.28 5.51
CA LEU A 53 -2.79 -1.04 4.57
C LEU A 53 -2.66 0.45 4.22
N LEU A 54 -3.77 1.10 3.87
CA LEU A 54 -3.77 2.53 3.53
C LEU A 54 -3.37 3.41 4.71
N ALA A 55 -3.81 3.08 5.93
CA ALA A 55 -3.41 3.79 7.14
C ALA A 55 -1.90 3.70 7.39
N VAL A 56 -1.32 2.50 7.24
CA VAL A 56 0.13 2.26 7.36
C VAL A 56 0.92 3.05 6.30
N LEU A 57 0.49 2.98 5.04
CA LEU A 57 1.13 3.70 3.94
C LEU A 57 1.01 5.22 4.09
N GLY A 58 -0.15 5.71 4.53
CA GLY A 58 -0.41 7.12 4.78
C GLY A 58 0.44 7.68 5.93
N ALA A 59 0.59 6.90 7.01
CA ALA A 59 1.48 7.26 8.12
C ALA A 59 2.94 7.36 7.66
N ALA A 60 3.41 6.39 6.87
CA ALA A 60 4.76 6.43 6.30
C ALA A 60 4.97 7.61 5.34
N ALA A 61 3.97 7.93 4.51
CA ALA A 61 3.98 9.08 3.61
C ALA A 61 4.09 10.42 4.35
N ALA A 62 3.33 10.57 5.43
CA ALA A 62 3.38 11.78 6.26
C ALA A 62 4.73 11.97 6.96
N ASP A 63 5.36 10.89 7.42
CA ASP A 63 6.60 10.92 8.20
C ASP A 63 7.85 11.11 7.33
N SER A 64 7.82 10.61 6.09
CA SER A 64 9.06 10.39 5.32
C SER A 64 9.00 10.72 3.82
N GLY A 65 7.92 11.35 3.36
CA GLY A 65 7.78 11.78 1.96
C GLY A 65 7.59 10.64 0.97
N LEU A 66 7.13 9.47 1.44
CA LEU A 66 6.77 8.34 0.59
C LEU A 66 5.65 8.74 -0.38
N THR A 67 5.87 8.54 -1.68
CA THR A 67 4.82 8.68 -2.69
C THR A 67 4.29 7.30 -3.05
N VAL A 68 2.99 7.07 -2.89
CA VAL A 68 2.35 5.80 -3.27
C VAL A 68 1.54 5.99 -4.54
N THR A 69 1.78 5.15 -5.55
CA THR A 69 1.03 5.14 -6.81
C THR A 69 0.41 3.77 -7.02
N LEU A 70 -0.92 3.72 -7.13
CA LEU A 70 -1.68 2.51 -7.45
C LEU A 70 -1.97 2.49 -8.95
N CYS A 71 -1.38 1.54 -9.66
CA CYS A 71 -1.60 1.33 -11.09
C CYS A 71 -2.62 0.21 -11.29
N THR A 72 -3.68 0.52 -12.03
CA THR A 72 -4.73 -0.44 -12.37
C THR A 72 -5.14 -0.30 -13.83
N GLY A 73 -5.73 -1.36 -14.40
CA GLY A 73 -6.31 -1.29 -15.73
C GLY A 73 -7.52 -0.34 -15.78
N PRO A 74 -7.84 0.25 -16.95
CA PRO A 74 -8.91 1.24 -17.07
C PRO A 74 -10.29 0.69 -16.67
N ALA A 75 -10.52 -0.62 -16.82
CA ALA A 75 -11.76 -1.28 -16.41
C ALA A 75 -11.95 -1.35 -14.87
N HIS A 76 -10.86 -1.20 -14.11
CA HIS A 76 -10.84 -1.38 -12.66
C HIS A 76 -10.58 -0.07 -11.91
N GLU A 77 -10.39 1.05 -12.62
CA GLU A 77 -10.14 2.36 -11.99
C GLU A 77 -11.30 2.84 -11.11
N SER A 78 -12.54 2.77 -11.62
CA SER A 78 -13.74 3.20 -10.89
C SER A 78 -13.96 2.41 -9.59
N PRO A 79 -14.00 1.07 -9.59
CA PRO A 79 -14.18 0.30 -8.34
C PRO A 79 -13.00 0.46 -7.37
N LEU A 80 -11.78 0.67 -7.88
CA LEU A 80 -10.62 0.97 -7.04
C LEU A 80 -10.78 2.33 -6.33
N ARG A 81 -11.23 3.35 -7.05
CA ARG A 81 -11.47 4.69 -6.49
C ARG A 81 -12.58 4.67 -5.44
N GLU A 82 -13.67 3.95 -5.68
CA GLU A 82 -14.77 3.81 -4.71
C GLU A 82 -14.28 3.18 -3.40
N ARG A 83 -13.55 2.06 -3.48
CA ARG A 83 -12.97 1.41 -2.28
C ARG A 83 -11.93 2.28 -1.57
N LEU A 84 -11.14 3.06 -2.29
CA LEU A 84 -10.23 4.04 -1.68
C LEU A 84 -11.00 5.07 -0.87
N SER A 85 -12.11 5.58 -1.41
CA SER A 85 -12.98 6.52 -0.70
C SER A 85 -13.65 5.91 0.53
N ASP A 86 -14.07 4.65 0.47
CA ASP A 86 -14.68 3.96 1.62
C ASP A 86 -13.66 3.63 2.72
N ALA A 87 -12.39 3.40 2.35
CA ALA A 87 -11.35 2.99 3.27
C ALA A 87 -10.60 4.15 3.93
N LEU A 88 -10.70 5.37 3.37
CA LEU A 88 -10.11 6.58 3.93
C LEU A 88 -11.17 7.33 4.76
N PRO A 89 -10.86 7.72 6.01
CA PRO A 89 -11.78 8.48 6.88
C PRO A 89 -11.98 9.93 6.44
#